data_AF-A0A349PVR9-F1
#
_entry.id   AF-A0A349PVR9-F1
#
_cell.length_a   1.000
_cell.length_b   1.000
_cell.length_c   1.000
_cell.angle_alpha   90.00
_cell.angle_beta   90.00
_cell.angle_gamma   90.00
#
_symmetry.space_group_name_H-M   'P 1'
#
loop_
_entity.id
_entity.type
_entity.pdbx_description
1 polymer ?
#
loop_
_entity_poly.entity_id
_entity_poly.type
_entity_poly.pdbx_seq_one_letter_code
_entity_poly.pdbx_strand_id
1 'polypeptide(L)'
;MQELIVNIAPNLASKLPDFYKALGDTMLMVLWSGLISFVFGLLLGVVLTVTKPNGILENKVVYQILDKLVSLFRSIPFIILL
;
A
#
# COMPACT_ATOMS: atom_id res chain seq x y z
N MET A 1 -20.33 -12.05 24.55
CA MET A 1 -19.09 -11.73 23.78
C MET A 1 -17.90 -11.41 24.69
N GLN A 2 -18.06 -10.59 25.74
CA GLN A 2 -16.96 -10.27 26.66
C GLN A 2 -16.45 -11.50 27.45
N GLU A 3 -17.33 -12.39 27.92
CA GLU A 3 -16.90 -13.62 28.63
C GLU A 3 -16.10 -14.60 27.77
N LEU A 4 -16.32 -14.60 26.46
CA LEU A 4 -15.61 -15.47 25.51
C LEU A 4 -14.19 -14.95 25.25
N ILE A 5 -14.03 -13.63 25.21
CA ILE A 5 -12.73 -12.95 25.08
C ILE A 5 -11.92 -13.07 26.37
N VAL A 6 -12.56 -12.97 27.54
CA VAL A 6 -11.88 -13.15 28.83
C VAL A 6 -11.31 -14.57 28.98
N ASN A 7 -12.01 -15.61 28.48
CA ASN A 7 -11.54 -17.00 28.54
C ASN A 7 -10.42 -17.32 27.53
N ILE A 8 -10.43 -16.72 26.33
CA ILE A 8 -9.46 -17.03 25.26
C ILE A 8 -8.26 -16.07 25.28
N ALA A 9 -8.48 -14.80 25.62
CA ALA A 9 -7.48 -13.73 25.57
C ALA A 9 -7.65 -12.76 26.78
N PRO A 10 -7.32 -13.22 28.01
CA PRO A 10 -7.55 -12.46 29.23
C PRO A 10 -6.82 -11.10 29.27
N ASN A 11 -5.60 -11.03 28.71
CA ASN A 11 -4.84 -9.78 28.63
C ASN A 11 -5.44 -8.77 27.65
N LEU A 12 -6.07 -9.25 26.57
CA LEU A 12 -6.75 -8.41 25.59
C LEU A 12 -8.07 -7.87 26.13
N ALA A 13 -8.78 -8.63 26.96
CA ALA A 13 -10.05 -8.22 27.56
C ALA A 13 -9.93 -6.88 28.31
N SER A 14 -8.79 -6.63 28.97
CA SER A 14 -8.49 -5.36 29.66
C SER A 14 -8.13 -4.20 28.72
N LYS A 15 -7.75 -4.51 27.47
CA LYS A 15 -7.24 -3.57 26.44
C LYS A 15 -8.18 -3.42 25.24
N LEU A 16 -9.42 -3.91 25.33
CA LEU A 16 -10.39 -3.85 24.24
C LEU A 16 -10.61 -2.44 23.67
N PRO A 17 -10.68 -1.36 24.47
CA PRO A 17 -10.80 -0.01 23.93
C PRO A 17 -9.61 0.39 23.04
N ASP A 18 -8.39 0.07 23.46
CA ASP A 18 -7.16 0.34 22.71
C ASP A 18 -7.12 -0.49 21.41
N PHE A 19 -7.61 -1.73 21.47
CA PHE A 19 -7.67 -2.62 20.30
C PHE A 19 -8.60 -2.07 19.21
N TYR A 20 -9.81 -1.63 19.56
CA TYR A 20 -10.71 -1.01 18.59
C TYR A 20 -10.15 0.29 18.02
N LYS A 21 -9.46 1.07 18.85
CA LYS A 21 -8.77 2.28 18.39
C LYS A 21 -7.67 1.94 17.38
N ALA A 22 -6.82 0.97 17.68
CA ALA A 22 -5.74 0.53 16.78
C ALA A 22 -6.28 -0.04 15.45
N LEU A 23 -7.41 -0.74 15.47
CA LEU A 23 -8.10 -1.17 14.25
C LEU A 23 -8.56 0.03 13.41
N GLY A 24 -9.15 1.04 14.05
CA GLY A 24 -9.56 2.28 13.40
C GLY A 24 -8.37 3.01 12.77
N ASP A 25 -7.29 3.16 13.52
CA ASP A 25 -6.06 3.81 13.06
C ASP A 25 -5.45 3.07 11.87
N THR A 26 -5.38 1.73 11.93
CA THR A 26 -4.88 0.90 10.82
C THR A 26 -5.75 1.05 9.58
N MET A 27 -7.08 1.04 9.74
CA MET A 27 -8.01 1.22 8.63
C MET A 27 -7.84 2.59 7.98
N LEU A 28 -7.67 3.65 8.79
CA LEU A 28 -7.42 5.00 8.30
C LEU A 28 -6.10 5.07 7.52
N MET A 29 -5.03 4.46 8.03
CA MET A 29 -3.72 4.40 7.34
C MET A 29 -3.83 3.68 5.99
N VAL A 30 -4.49 2.52 5.96
CA VAL A 30 -4.67 1.72 4.73
C VAL A 30 -5.53 2.46 3.71
N LEU A 31 -6.61 3.12 4.14
CA LEU A 31 -7.49 3.87 3.25
C LEU A 31 -6.76 5.05 2.60
N TRP A 32 -6.06 5.87 3.40
CA TRP A 32 -5.35 7.03 2.86
C TRP A 32 -4.16 6.63 1.99
N SER A 33 -3.32 5.70 2.46
CA SER A 33 -2.18 5.23 1.66
C SER A 33 -2.63 4.52 0.39
N GLY A 34 -3.70 3.72 0.46
CA GLY A 34 -4.30 3.04 -0.67
C GLY A 34 -4.85 4.01 -1.70
N LEU A 35 -5.59 5.05 -1.26
CA LEU A 35 -6.16 6.05 -2.16
C LEU A 35 -5.08 6.86 -2.89
N ILE A 36 -4.06 7.32 -2.15
CA ILE A 36 -2.93 8.06 -2.74
C ILE A 36 -2.17 7.16 -3.71
N SER A 37 -1.83 5.93 -3.30
CA SER A 37 -1.10 4.98 -4.14
C SER A 37 -1.90 4.57 -5.36
N PHE A 38 -3.22 4.49 -5.26
CA PHE A 38 -4.10 4.20 -6.39
C PHE A 38 -4.07 5.31 -7.42
N VAL A 39 -4.20 6.58 -7.01
CA VAL A 39 -4.18 7.72 -7.94
C VAL A 39 -2.84 7.83 -8.67
N PHE A 40 -1.73 7.85 -7.91
CA PHE A 40 -0.39 7.96 -8.52
C PHE A 40 0.01 6.70 -9.28
N GLY A 41 -0.30 5.52 -8.72
CA GLY A 41 -0.01 4.23 -9.35
C GLY A 41 -0.78 4.04 -10.66
N LEU A 42 -2.03 4.49 -10.73
CA LEU A 42 -2.82 4.47 -11.95
C LEU A 42 -2.22 5.40 -13.00
N LEU A 43 -1.90 6.65 -12.65
CA LEU A 43 -1.27 7.60 -13.57
C LEU A 43 0.05 7.06 -14.14
N LEU A 44 0.96 6.62 -13.25
CA LEU A 44 2.25 6.05 -13.67
C LEU A 44 2.08 4.76 -14.47
N GLY A 45 1.14 3.89 -14.09
CA GLY A 45 0.83 2.66 -14.79
C GLY A 45 0.29 2.89 -16.19
N VAL A 46 -0.58 3.89 -16.36
CA VAL A 46 -1.08 4.31 -17.68
C VAL A 46 0.07 4.85 -18.53
N VAL A 47 0.90 5.75 -18.00
CA VAL A 47 2.05 6.33 -18.72
C VAL A 47 3.01 5.23 -19.17
N LEU A 48 3.37 4.28 -18.29
CA LEU A 48 4.20 3.13 -18.65
C LEU A 48 3.54 2.27 -19.75
N THR A 49 2.24 2.05 -19.66
CA THR A 49 1.50 1.22 -20.62
C THR A 49 1.43 1.85 -22.00
N VAL A 50 1.29 3.18 -22.11
CA VAL A 50 1.23 3.86 -23.40
C VAL A 50 2.62 4.12 -24.00
N THR A 51 3.66 4.27 -23.17
CA THR A 51 5.04 4.55 -23.60
C THR A 51 5.89 3.33 -23.90
N LYS A 52 5.41 2.13 -23.57
CA LYS A 52 6.10 0.85 -23.83
C LYS A 52 6.43 0.65 -25.32
N PRO A 53 7.41 -0.20 -25.66
CA PRO A 53 7.70 -0.57 -27.05
C PRO A 53 6.45 -1.16 -27.72
N ASN A 54 6.10 -0.69 -28.92
CA ASN A 54 4.83 -1.00 -29.61
C ASN A 54 3.57 -0.47 -28.88
N GLY A 55 3.71 0.53 -28.02
CA GLY A 55 2.62 1.25 -27.38
C GLY A 55 2.05 2.37 -28.27
N ILE A 56 0.99 3.02 -27.78
CA ILE A 56 0.29 4.11 -28.51
C ILE A 56 1.20 5.33 -28.68
N LEU A 57 1.98 5.67 -27.64
CA LEU A 57 2.91 6.80 -27.62
C LEU A 57 4.32 6.29 -27.28
N GLU A 58 4.84 5.40 -28.14
CA GLU A 58 6.13 4.74 -27.91
C GLU A 58 7.24 5.77 -27.61
N ASN A 59 7.81 5.66 -26.41
CA ASN A 59 8.97 6.45 -26.01
C ASN A 59 9.89 5.58 -25.15
N LYS A 60 10.90 5.00 -25.80
CA LYS A 60 11.86 4.08 -25.17
C LYS A 60 12.60 4.71 -23.99
N VAL A 61 12.89 6.01 -24.04
CA VAL A 61 13.62 6.72 -22.97
C VAL A 61 12.73 6.88 -21.74
N VAL A 62 11.51 7.40 -21.93
CA VAL A 62 10.55 7.59 -20.83
C VAL A 62 10.17 6.25 -20.20
N TYR A 63 9.89 5.24 -21.03
CA TYR A 63 9.58 3.90 -20.54
C TYR A 63 10.72 3.31 -19.71
N GLN A 64 11.97 3.34 -20.21
CA GLN A 64 13.10 2.76 -19.46
C GLN A 64 13.38 3.47 -18.14
N ILE A 65 13.26 4.79 -18.08
CA ILE A 65 13.47 5.55 -16.84
C ILE A 65 12.38 5.20 -15.82
N LEU A 66 11.11 5.28 -16.22
CA LEU A 66 9.98 5.00 -15.33
C LEU A 66 9.94 3.53 -14.90
N ASP A 67 10.23 2.60 -15.80
CA ASP A 67 10.22 1.17 -15.52
C ASP A 67 11.29 0.80 -14.50
N LYS A 68 12.51 1.33 -14.66
CA LYS A 68 13.60 1.15 -13.68
C LYS A 68 13.25 1.78 -12.34
N LEU A 69 12.71 2.99 -12.34
CA LEU A 69 12.32 3.68 -11.10
C LEU A 69 11.25 2.88 -10.35
N VAL A 70 10.18 2.48 -11.02
CA VAL A 70 9.10 1.70 -10.40
C VAL A 70 9.61 0.34 -9.92
N SER A 71 10.46 -0.33 -10.70
CA SER A 71 11.06 -1.61 -10.31
C SER A 71 12.01 -1.48 -9.12
N LEU A 72 12.74 -0.36 -9.00
CA LEU A 72 13.58 -0.06 -7.85
C LEU A 72 12.74 0.08 -6.57
N PHE A 73 11.70 0.93 -6.58
CA PHE A 73 10.82 1.08 -5.41
C PHE A 73 10.12 -0.23 -5.04
N ARG A 74 9.78 -1.07 -6.03
CA ARG A 74 9.15 -2.38 -5.79
C ARG A 74 10.10 -3.41 -5.17
N SER A 75 11.40 -3.32 -5.45
CA SER A 75 12.39 -4.30 -5.01
C SER A 75 12.94 -3.99 -3.61
N ILE A 76 12.80 -2.76 -3.12
CA ILE A 76 13.19 -2.38 -1.76
C ILE A 76 12.17 -2.94 -0.75
N PRO A 77 12.57 -3.78 0.22
CA PRO A 77 11.70 -4.23 1.30
C PRO A 77 11.19 -3.03 2.11
N PHE A 78 9.89 -3.03 2.45
CA PHE A 78 9.29 -1.91 3.17
C PHE A 78 10.02 -1.57 4.48
N ILE A 79 10.59 -2.58 5.17
CA ILE A 79 11.31 -2.44 6.44
C ILE A 79 12.54 -1.53 6.30
N ILE A 80 13.15 -1.46 5.12
CA ILE A 80 14.32 -0.62 4.85
C ILE A 80 13.90 0.82 4.48
N LEU A 81 12.69 0.98 3.95
CA LEU A 81 12.15 2.27 3.50
C LEU A 81 11.59 3.13 4.66
N LEU A 82 11.28 2.49 5.79
CA LEU A 82 10.62 3.05 6.98
C LEU A 82 11.65 3.53 8.01
#